data_AF-A0AAV0Y8B8-F1
#
_entry.id   AF-A0AAV0Y8B8-F1
#
_cell.length_a   1.000
_cell.length_b   1.000
_cell.length_c   1.000
_cell.angle_alpha   90.00
_cell.angle_beta   90.00
_cell.angle_gamma   90.00
#
_symmetry.space_group_name_H-M   'P 1'
#
loop_
_entity.id
_entity.type
_entity.pdbx_description
1 polymer ?
#
loop_
_entity_poly.entity_id
_entity_poly.type
_entity_poly.pdbx_seq_one_letter_code
_entity_poly.pdbx_strand_id
1 'polypeptide(L)'
;MDLAGNLFDLCYGSSRNFQWGIFPNSELLCCWFHFSQSVVRYCHRKVNCVLNLVKRHEVAARIFRMVLALPHLPAERGNPGCPNFCMEDGFHTIVAYTLQFPEISEVMSRFLRDYVFDYWFVQIGPRRLSVFGQDHRTNNYLESFHSTLLTQIGRHPNIWDFLQRLIIVENQFFVEFQQRTNNLTIRDGTSRSLRENATRIIRESVQQLNRDSDLLMFLRRTGHRNDGYVQEQIGPYP
;
A
#
# COMPACT_ATOMS: atom_id res chain seq x y z
N MET A 1 3.65 -24.60 -2.05
CA MET A 1 2.29 -24.22 -1.61
C MET A 1 2.43 -22.95 -0.78
N ASP A 2 1.90 -21.85 -1.30
CA ASP A 2 2.31 -20.49 -0.96
C ASP A 2 1.39 -19.90 0.13
N LEU A 3 1.89 -19.76 1.36
CA LEU A 3 1.16 -19.16 2.48
C LEU A 3 0.88 -17.65 2.28
N ALA A 4 1.51 -16.98 1.30
CA ALA A 4 1.26 -15.56 1.03
C ALA A 4 -0.02 -15.30 0.21
N GLY A 5 -0.42 -16.25 -0.66
CA GLY A 5 -1.72 -16.17 -1.33
C GLY A 5 -2.88 -16.31 -0.35
N ASN A 6 -2.71 -17.14 0.67
CA ASN A 6 -3.78 -17.47 1.61
C ASN A 6 -4.32 -16.30 2.43
N LEU A 7 -3.51 -15.31 2.83
CA LEU A 7 -4.03 -14.19 3.65
C LEU A 7 -4.82 -13.15 2.82
N PHE A 8 -4.44 -12.96 1.55
CA PHE A 8 -5.20 -12.10 0.65
C PHE A 8 -6.48 -12.82 0.18
N ASP A 9 -6.38 -14.11 -0.18
CA ASP A 9 -7.52 -14.92 -0.60
C ASP A 9 -8.53 -15.20 0.54
N LEU A 10 -8.08 -15.38 1.79
CA LEU A 10 -8.99 -15.57 2.93
C LEU A 10 -9.77 -14.29 3.28
N CYS A 11 -9.16 -13.11 3.17
CA CYS A 11 -9.84 -11.84 3.43
C CYS A 11 -10.69 -11.35 2.25
N TYR A 12 -10.29 -11.62 0.99
CA TYR A 12 -10.97 -11.10 -0.20
C TYR A 12 -11.89 -12.12 -0.89
N GLY A 13 -11.59 -13.41 -0.84
CA GLY A 13 -12.39 -14.46 -1.51
C GLY A 13 -13.75 -14.66 -0.87
N SER A 14 -13.78 -14.82 0.46
CA SER A 14 -15.03 -15.00 1.23
C SER A 14 -15.87 -13.71 1.32
N SER A 15 -15.21 -12.55 1.40
CA SER A 15 -15.88 -11.25 1.49
C SER A 15 -16.54 -10.80 0.19
N ARG A 16 -16.04 -11.23 -0.99
CA ARG A 16 -16.61 -10.83 -2.30
C ARG A 16 -18.07 -11.28 -2.46
N ASN A 17 -18.37 -12.56 -2.26
CA ASN A 17 -19.72 -13.06 -2.48
C ASN A 17 -20.75 -12.42 -1.53
N PHE A 18 -20.33 -12.12 -0.31
CA PHE A 18 -21.16 -11.42 0.68
C PHE A 18 -21.37 -9.94 0.32
N GLN A 19 -20.31 -9.25 -0.09
CA GLN A 19 -20.34 -7.82 -0.38
C GLN A 19 -21.15 -7.47 -1.63
N TRP A 20 -21.11 -8.28 -2.69
CA TRP A 20 -21.92 -8.04 -3.89
C TRP A 20 -23.42 -8.30 -3.67
N GLY A 21 -23.77 -9.18 -2.72
CA GLY A 21 -25.17 -9.43 -2.35
C GLY A 21 -25.80 -8.31 -1.53
N ILE A 22 -25.00 -7.48 -0.85
CA ILE A 22 -25.48 -6.43 0.08
C ILE A 22 -25.14 -5.02 -0.41
N PHE A 23 -23.99 -4.85 -1.08
CA PHE A 23 -23.47 -3.56 -1.56
C PHE A 23 -23.00 -3.68 -3.03
N PRO A 24 -23.95 -3.77 -3.99
CA PRO A 24 -23.65 -4.04 -5.40
C PRO A 24 -22.82 -2.95 -6.10
N ASN A 25 -22.81 -1.73 -5.54
CA ASN A 25 -22.03 -0.61 -6.07
C ASN A 25 -20.68 -0.43 -5.38
N SER A 26 -20.31 -1.31 -4.44
CA SER A 26 -19.04 -1.19 -3.72
C SER A 26 -17.91 -1.87 -4.50
N GLU A 27 -16.80 -1.15 -4.66
CA GLU A 27 -15.60 -1.68 -5.28
C GLU A 27 -14.59 -2.09 -4.20
N LEU A 28 -14.11 -3.33 -4.30
CA LEU A 28 -13.13 -3.87 -3.36
C LEU A 28 -11.72 -3.59 -3.89
N LEU A 29 -11.07 -2.58 -3.31
CA LEU A 29 -9.71 -2.14 -3.66
C LEU A 29 -8.67 -2.70 -2.68
N CYS A 30 -7.49 -3.02 -3.18
CA CYS A 30 -6.31 -3.31 -2.37
C CYS A 30 -5.77 -2.00 -1.80
N CYS A 31 -5.46 -1.96 -0.51
CA CYS A 31 -4.80 -0.78 0.05
C CYS A 31 -3.28 -0.82 -0.25
N TRP A 32 -2.71 0.36 -0.49
CA TRP A 32 -1.28 0.52 -0.76
C TRP A 32 -0.40 -0.05 0.37
N PHE A 33 -0.87 0.03 1.61
CA PHE A 33 -0.15 -0.52 2.77
C PHE A 33 -0.03 -2.04 2.73
N HIS A 34 -1.13 -2.77 2.48
CA HIS A 34 -1.09 -4.24 2.40
C HIS A 34 -0.33 -4.72 1.17
N PHE A 35 -0.43 -4.00 0.05
CA PHE A 35 0.44 -4.24 -1.10
C PHE A 35 1.92 -4.11 -0.70
N SER A 36 2.30 -2.99 -0.09
CA SER A 36 3.69 -2.73 0.31
C SER A 36 4.21 -3.77 1.31
N GLN A 37 3.38 -4.16 2.30
CA GLN A 37 3.71 -5.24 3.23
C GLN A 37 3.93 -6.57 2.53
N SER A 38 3.07 -6.90 1.56
CA SER A 38 3.18 -8.15 0.81
C SER A 38 4.46 -8.20 -0.02
N VAL A 39 4.81 -7.08 -0.66
CA VAL A 39 6.07 -6.92 -1.40
C VAL A 39 7.28 -7.06 -0.48
N VAL A 40 7.28 -6.39 0.67
CA VAL A 40 8.34 -6.53 1.69
C VAL A 40 8.47 -7.99 2.15
N ARG A 41 7.36 -8.64 2.52
CA ARG A 41 7.36 -10.05 2.98
C ARG A 41 7.89 -10.99 1.91
N TYR A 42 7.58 -10.75 0.64
CA TYR A 42 8.15 -11.51 -0.46
C TYR A 42 9.68 -11.35 -0.49
N CYS A 43 10.21 -10.13 -0.38
CA CYS A 43 11.66 -9.89 -0.37
C CYS A 43 12.38 -10.55 0.83
N HIS A 44 11.74 -10.69 1.98
CA HIS A 44 12.31 -11.41 3.14
C HIS A 44 12.53 -12.92 2.89
N ARG A 45 11.96 -13.50 1.83
CA ARG A 45 12.19 -14.90 1.49
C ARG A 45 13.63 -15.10 1.03
N LYS A 46 14.46 -15.75 1.86
CA LYS A 46 15.89 -16.00 1.58
C LYS A 46 16.16 -16.60 0.19
N VAL A 47 15.21 -17.39 -0.34
CA VAL A 47 15.32 -18.09 -1.63
C VAL A 47 15.38 -17.18 -2.86
N ASN A 48 15.00 -15.90 -2.76
CA ASN A 48 15.00 -14.99 -3.91
C ASN A 48 16.16 -13.97 -3.91
N CYS A 49 16.97 -13.90 -2.85
CA CYS A 49 18.11 -12.98 -2.69
C CYS A 49 17.79 -11.48 -2.82
N VAL A 50 16.53 -11.07 -3.01
CA VAL A 50 16.14 -9.69 -3.31
C VAL A 50 16.47 -8.75 -2.15
N LEU A 51 16.13 -9.14 -0.93
CA LEU A 51 16.40 -8.30 0.25
C LEU A 51 17.91 -8.06 0.45
N ASN A 52 18.74 -9.07 0.21
CA ASN A 52 20.20 -8.92 0.32
C ASN A 52 20.72 -7.93 -0.72
N LEU A 53 20.18 -7.97 -1.95
CA LEU A 53 20.54 -7.05 -3.01
C LEU A 53 20.11 -5.60 -2.68
N VAL A 54 18.87 -5.42 -2.22
CA VAL A 54 18.31 -4.12 -1.79
C VAL A 54 19.16 -3.49 -0.69
N LYS A 55 19.65 -4.27 0.27
CA LYS A 55 20.49 -3.78 1.37
C LYS A 55 21.92 -3.41 0.97
N ARG A 56 22.41 -3.90 -0.17
CA ARG A 56 23.81 -3.74 -0.59
C ARG A 56 23.99 -2.72 -1.72
N HIS A 57 22.95 -2.51 -2.54
CA HIS A 57 23.05 -1.68 -3.74
C HIS A 57 21.97 -0.60 -3.76
N GLU A 58 22.38 0.67 -3.84
CA GLU A 58 21.47 1.82 -3.96
C GLU A 58 20.51 1.70 -5.15
N VAL A 59 20.98 1.14 -6.26
CA VAL A 59 20.15 0.94 -7.46
C VAL A 59 19.04 -0.08 -7.20
N ALA A 60 19.34 -1.18 -6.49
CA ALA A 60 18.35 -2.18 -6.13
C ALA A 60 17.34 -1.62 -5.11
N ALA A 61 17.81 -0.86 -4.12
CA ALA A 61 16.97 -0.11 -3.20
C ALA A 61 16.02 0.85 -3.94
N ARG A 62 16.55 1.59 -4.92
CA ARG A 62 15.76 2.48 -5.77
C ARG A 62 14.71 1.73 -6.58
N ILE A 63 15.06 0.64 -7.24
CA ILE A 63 14.13 -0.21 -8.00
C ILE A 63 13.01 -0.71 -7.10
N PHE A 64 13.35 -1.23 -5.92
CA PHE A 64 12.39 -1.70 -4.93
C PHE A 64 11.39 -0.60 -4.54
N ARG A 65 11.88 0.61 -4.26
CA ARG A 65 11.02 1.76 -3.94
C ARG A 65 10.13 2.21 -5.10
N MET A 66 10.63 2.15 -6.34
CA MET A 66 9.84 2.46 -7.52
C MET A 66 8.69 1.45 -7.69
N VAL A 67 8.90 0.17 -7.39
CA VAL A 67 7.82 -0.84 -7.37
C VAL A 67 6.73 -0.46 -6.36
N LEU A 68 7.12 -0.02 -5.16
CA LEU A 68 6.17 0.46 -4.14
C LEU A 68 5.41 1.73 -4.55
N ALA A 69 5.90 2.46 -5.55
CA ALA A 69 5.25 3.66 -6.07
C ALA A 69 4.26 3.38 -7.21
N LEU A 70 4.27 2.19 -7.82
CA LEU A 70 3.40 1.84 -8.95
C LEU A 70 1.90 2.10 -8.68
N PRO A 71 1.33 1.77 -7.50
CA PRO A 71 -0.09 2.02 -7.22
C PRO A 71 -0.51 3.49 -7.27
N HIS A 72 0.44 4.44 -7.27
CA HIS A 72 0.15 5.87 -7.41
C HIS A 72 -0.02 6.33 -8.85
N LEU A 73 0.08 5.44 -9.83
CA LEU A 73 -0.30 5.66 -11.22
C LEU A 73 -1.72 5.14 -11.46
N PRO A 74 -2.46 5.69 -12.44
CA PRO A 74 -3.78 5.18 -12.76
C PRO A 74 -3.69 3.75 -13.30
N ALA A 75 -4.70 2.94 -13.00
CA ALA A 75 -4.76 1.54 -13.43
C ALA A 75 -4.62 1.41 -14.96
N GLU A 76 -5.25 2.31 -15.71
CA GLU A 76 -5.31 2.32 -17.17
C GLU A 76 -5.04 3.74 -17.70
N ARG A 77 -4.57 3.83 -18.95
CA ARG A 77 -4.37 5.12 -19.63
C ARG A 77 -5.72 5.81 -19.88
N GLY A 78 -5.70 7.11 -20.15
CA GLY A 78 -6.90 7.91 -20.40
C GLY A 78 -7.60 8.43 -19.14
N ASN A 79 -7.00 8.28 -17.95
CA ASN A 79 -7.52 8.90 -16.74
C ASN A 79 -7.42 10.44 -16.85
N PRO A 80 -8.48 11.22 -16.53
CA PRO A 80 -8.45 12.68 -16.65
C PRO A 80 -7.32 13.36 -15.86
N GLY A 81 -6.89 12.77 -14.75
CA GLY A 81 -5.79 13.29 -13.93
C GLY A 81 -4.38 12.88 -14.39
N CYS A 82 -4.27 11.89 -15.26
CA CYS A 82 -3.02 11.38 -15.83
C CYS A 82 -3.34 10.62 -17.14
N PRO A 83 -3.55 11.33 -18.26
CA PRO A 83 -4.12 10.72 -19.46
C PRO A 83 -3.14 9.82 -20.21
N ASN A 84 -1.84 10.10 -20.11
CA ASN A 84 -0.82 9.51 -20.98
C ASN A 84 -0.13 8.27 -20.40
N PHE A 85 -0.23 8.06 -19.08
CA PHE A 85 0.55 7.03 -18.38
C PHE A 85 -0.34 6.19 -17.48
N CYS A 86 -0.04 4.90 -17.37
CA CYS A 86 -0.67 3.99 -16.42
C CYS A 86 0.36 3.19 -15.61
N MET A 87 -0.15 2.35 -14.69
CA MET A 87 0.69 1.46 -13.88
C MET A 87 1.59 0.55 -14.72
N GLU A 88 1.10 0.04 -15.84
CA GLU A 88 1.86 -0.86 -16.71
C GLU A 88 3.03 -0.13 -17.40
N ASP A 89 2.83 1.13 -17.81
CA ASP A 89 3.91 2.00 -18.31
C ASP A 89 4.99 2.22 -17.25
N GLY A 90 4.55 2.39 -16.00
CA GLY A 90 5.45 2.52 -14.85
C GLY A 90 6.28 1.27 -14.66
N PHE A 91 5.66 0.09 -14.75
CA PHE A 91 6.34 -1.19 -14.63
C PHE A 91 7.37 -1.38 -15.76
N HIS A 92 6.99 -1.14 -17.02
CA HIS A 92 7.91 -1.22 -18.15
C HIS A 92 9.09 -0.25 -18.03
N THR A 93 8.84 0.95 -17.48
CA THR A 93 9.91 1.93 -17.19
C THR A 93 10.89 1.40 -16.14
N ILE A 94 10.41 0.72 -15.10
CA ILE A 94 11.28 0.08 -14.08
C ILE A 94 12.11 -1.05 -14.70
N VAL A 95 11.49 -1.90 -15.53
CA VAL A 95 12.19 -2.99 -16.23
C VAL A 95 13.28 -2.42 -17.13
N ALA A 96 12.96 -1.43 -17.96
CA ALA A 96 13.93 -0.77 -18.84
C ALA A 96 15.08 -0.11 -18.07
N TYR A 97 14.79 0.53 -16.92
CA TYR A 97 15.83 1.08 -16.05
C TYR A 97 16.73 -0.01 -15.47
N THR A 98 16.16 -1.15 -15.10
CA THR A 98 16.90 -2.28 -14.51
C THR A 98 17.88 -2.90 -15.51
N LEU A 99 17.54 -2.95 -16.79
CA LEU A 99 18.41 -3.46 -17.86
C LEU A 99 19.73 -2.69 -18.02
N GLN A 100 19.83 -1.47 -17.49
CA GLN A 100 21.08 -0.69 -17.45
C GLN A 100 22.11 -1.29 -16.47
N PHE A 101 21.71 -2.23 -15.62
CA PHE A 101 22.53 -2.84 -14.57
C PHE A 101 22.41 -4.37 -14.61
N PRO A 102 23.19 -5.06 -15.48
CA PRO A 102 23.00 -6.50 -15.73
C PRO A 102 23.01 -7.39 -14.47
N GLU A 103 23.95 -7.16 -13.55
CA GLU A 103 24.06 -7.93 -12.30
C GLU A 103 22.83 -7.78 -11.39
N ILE A 104 22.25 -6.57 -11.34
CA ILE A 104 21.05 -6.31 -10.56
C ILE A 104 19.82 -6.88 -11.28
N SER A 105 19.79 -6.73 -12.61
CA SER A 105 18.70 -7.21 -13.46
C SER A 105 18.52 -8.72 -13.38
N GLU A 106 19.62 -9.47 -13.35
CA GLU A 106 19.57 -10.94 -13.25
C GLU A 106 18.83 -11.37 -11.98
N VAL A 107 19.22 -10.82 -10.83
CA VAL A 107 18.61 -11.15 -9.53
C VAL A 107 17.19 -10.61 -9.40
N MET A 108 16.93 -9.39 -9.88
CA MET A 108 15.61 -8.75 -9.80
C MET A 108 14.60 -9.31 -10.81
N SER A 109 15.04 -10.02 -11.86
CA SER A 109 14.19 -10.48 -12.95
C SER A 109 12.99 -11.31 -12.48
N ARG A 110 13.22 -12.30 -11.60
CA ARG A 110 12.15 -13.14 -11.02
C ARG A 110 11.21 -12.36 -10.12
N PHE A 111 11.75 -11.40 -9.35
CA PHE A 111 10.93 -10.53 -8.53
C PHE A 111 10.01 -9.66 -9.38
N LEU A 112 10.55 -9.02 -10.43
CA LEU A 112 9.78 -8.13 -11.29
C LEU A 112 8.79 -8.90 -12.17
N ARG A 113 9.20 -10.02 -12.77
CA ARG A 113 8.35 -10.81 -13.66
C ARG A 113 7.36 -11.68 -12.89
N ASP A 114 7.87 -12.65 -12.15
CA ASP A 114 7.06 -13.73 -11.57
C ASP A 114 6.19 -13.24 -10.40
N TYR A 115 6.67 -12.23 -9.66
CA TYR A 115 5.94 -11.69 -8.51
C TYR A 115 5.26 -10.35 -8.79
N VAL A 116 5.98 -9.32 -9.24
CA VAL A 116 5.36 -8.01 -9.48
C VAL A 116 4.37 -8.12 -10.64
N PHE A 117 4.78 -8.61 -11.81
CA PHE A 117 3.89 -8.65 -12.98
C PHE A 117 2.84 -9.76 -12.88
N ASP A 118 3.26 -11.03 -12.81
CA ASP A 118 2.32 -12.16 -12.94
C ASP A 118 1.32 -12.22 -11.76
N TYR A 119 1.74 -11.92 -10.54
CA TYR A 119 0.80 -11.91 -9.41
C TYR A 119 0.00 -10.61 -9.36
N TRP A 120 0.65 -9.44 -9.30
CA TRP A 120 -0.08 -8.19 -9.05
C TRP A 120 -0.77 -7.60 -10.28
N PHE A 121 -0.17 -7.69 -11.47
CA PHE A 121 -0.78 -7.16 -12.69
C PHE A 121 -1.72 -8.17 -13.34
N VAL A 122 -1.33 -9.45 -13.43
CA VAL A 122 -2.15 -10.45 -14.13
C VAL A 122 -3.23 -11.06 -13.22
N GLN A 123 -2.87 -11.57 -12.03
CA GLN A 123 -3.85 -12.24 -11.17
C GLN A 123 -4.75 -11.26 -10.39
N ILE A 124 -4.17 -10.22 -9.78
CA ILE A 124 -4.94 -9.26 -8.97
C ILE A 124 -5.60 -8.18 -9.86
N GLY A 125 -4.82 -7.60 -10.79
CA GLY A 125 -5.26 -6.59 -11.74
C GLY A 125 -4.98 -5.14 -11.30
N PRO A 126 -4.50 -4.25 -12.19
CA PRO A 126 -4.19 -2.86 -11.87
C PRO A 126 -5.36 -2.06 -11.30
N ARG A 127 -6.61 -2.36 -11.70
CA ARG A 127 -7.82 -1.67 -11.19
C ARG A 127 -7.97 -1.80 -9.68
N ARG A 128 -7.68 -2.98 -9.14
CA ARG A 128 -7.74 -3.22 -7.69
C ARG A 128 -6.53 -2.69 -6.95
N LEU A 129 -5.39 -2.63 -7.63
CA LEU A 129 -4.13 -2.24 -7.02
C LEU A 129 -3.94 -0.72 -6.98
N SER A 130 -4.41 0.00 -8.00
CA SER A 130 -4.25 1.44 -8.11
C SER A 130 -4.97 2.17 -6.99
N VAL A 131 -4.23 3.04 -6.31
CA VAL A 131 -4.76 4.01 -5.34
C VAL A 131 -4.71 5.43 -5.91
N PHE A 132 -4.66 5.55 -7.24
CA PHE A 132 -4.65 6.83 -7.93
C PHE A 132 -5.90 7.65 -7.60
N GLY A 133 -5.69 8.91 -7.22
CA GLY A 133 -6.79 9.81 -6.87
C GLY A 133 -7.53 9.47 -5.57
N GLN A 134 -7.14 8.40 -4.86
CA GLN A 134 -7.77 8.00 -3.59
C GLN A 134 -7.21 8.82 -2.43
N ASP A 135 -8.09 9.29 -1.55
CA ASP A 135 -7.72 9.98 -0.29
C ASP A 135 -7.34 8.98 0.82
N HIS A 136 -7.85 7.75 0.73
CA HIS A 136 -7.58 6.66 1.67
C HIS A 136 -6.75 5.56 1.00
N ARG A 137 -5.44 5.55 1.28
CA ARG A 137 -4.46 4.63 0.67
C ARG A 137 -3.95 3.58 1.64
N THR A 138 -4.07 3.84 2.94
CA THR A 138 -3.66 2.96 4.02
C THR A 138 -4.90 2.50 4.79
N ASN A 139 -4.87 1.28 5.32
CA ASN A 139 -5.92 0.78 6.22
C ASN A 139 -5.74 1.28 7.66
N ASN A 140 -5.09 2.43 7.85
CA ASN A 140 -4.64 2.91 9.16
C ASN A 140 -5.78 3.00 10.17
N TYR A 141 -7.01 3.26 9.73
CA TYR A 141 -8.17 3.33 10.64
C TYR A 141 -8.55 1.98 11.23
N LEU A 142 -8.58 0.94 10.41
CA LEU A 142 -8.86 -0.42 10.85
C LEU A 142 -7.70 -0.93 11.70
N GLU A 143 -6.45 -0.68 11.31
CA GLU A 143 -5.28 -1.08 12.10
C GLU A 143 -5.16 -0.30 13.41
N SER A 144 -5.48 1.00 13.43
CA SER A 144 -5.54 1.78 14.66
C SER A 144 -6.67 1.29 15.56
N PHE A 145 -7.82 0.95 14.96
CA PHE A 145 -8.93 0.38 15.71
C PHE A 145 -8.57 -1.00 16.27
N HIS A 146 -7.95 -1.87 15.48
CA HIS A 146 -7.43 -3.16 15.94
C HIS A 146 -6.37 -3.00 17.03
N SER A 147 -5.50 -2.00 16.92
CA SER A 147 -4.49 -1.69 17.95
C SER A 147 -5.17 -1.21 19.24
N THR A 148 -6.14 -0.29 19.16
CA THR A 148 -6.95 0.13 20.30
C THR A 148 -7.66 -1.05 20.93
N LEU A 149 -8.27 -1.92 20.14
CA LEU A 149 -8.89 -3.15 20.63
C LEU A 149 -7.85 -4.03 21.33
N LEU A 150 -6.70 -4.30 20.74
CA LEU A 150 -5.65 -5.11 21.35
C LEU A 150 -5.12 -4.51 22.67
N THR A 151 -4.96 -3.18 22.73
CA THR A 151 -4.53 -2.47 23.94
C THR A 151 -5.60 -2.50 25.03
N GLN A 152 -6.86 -2.25 24.68
CA GLN A 152 -7.95 -2.17 25.65
C GLN A 152 -8.47 -3.55 26.07
N ILE A 153 -8.48 -4.53 25.17
CA ILE A 153 -9.03 -5.88 25.38
C ILE A 153 -7.95 -6.87 25.83
N GLY A 154 -6.75 -6.80 25.26
CA GLY A 154 -5.68 -7.78 25.45
C GLY A 154 -5.76 -8.95 24.45
N ARG A 155 -4.68 -9.74 24.35
CA ARG A 155 -4.55 -10.83 23.36
C ARG A 155 -5.45 -12.04 23.62
N HIS A 156 -5.78 -12.31 24.89
CA HIS A 156 -6.55 -13.51 25.30
C HIS A 156 -7.45 -13.25 26.52
N PRO A 157 -8.46 -12.36 26.40
CA PRO A 157 -9.43 -12.17 27.47
C PRO A 157 -10.32 -13.42 27.62
N ASN A 158 -10.85 -13.67 28.82
CA ASN A 158 -12.01 -14.54 28.94
C ASN A 158 -13.27 -13.83 28.39
N ILE A 159 -14.36 -14.58 28.18
CA ILE A 159 -15.57 -14.04 27.54
C ILE A 159 -16.18 -12.84 28.29
N TRP A 160 -16.12 -12.84 29.63
CA TRP A 160 -16.68 -11.76 30.44
C TRP A 160 -15.83 -10.50 30.35
N ASP A 161 -14.51 -10.65 30.46
CA ASP A 161 -13.57 -9.54 30.27
C ASP A 161 -13.64 -8.96 28.86
N PHE A 162 -13.83 -9.81 27.85
CA PHE A 162 -14.02 -9.39 26.47
C PHE A 162 -15.26 -8.51 26.32
N LEU A 163 -16.41 -8.96 26.83
CA LEU A 163 -17.67 -8.22 26.74
C LEU A 163 -17.61 -6.89 27.52
N GLN A 164 -17.06 -6.90 28.73
CA GLN A 164 -16.91 -5.68 29.53
C GLN A 164 -16.01 -4.65 28.84
N ARG A 165 -14.88 -5.09 28.28
CA ARG A 165 -13.94 -4.21 27.59
C ARG A 165 -14.51 -3.71 26.26
N LEU A 166 -15.33 -4.49 25.56
CA LEU A 166 -16.06 -4.02 24.37
C LEU A 166 -17.03 -2.88 24.70
N ILE A 167 -17.77 -2.98 25.79
CA ILE A 167 -18.70 -1.91 26.24
C ILE A 167 -17.93 -0.61 26.54
N ILE A 168 -16.73 -0.72 27.12
CA ILE A 168 -15.86 0.45 27.38
C ILE A 168 -15.43 1.11 26.06
N VAL A 169 -14.98 0.30 25.10
CA VAL A 169 -14.60 0.78 23.76
C VAL A 169 -15.78 1.47 23.09
N GLU A 170 -16.96 0.84 23.08
CA GLU A 170 -18.19 1.39 22.50
C GLU A 170 -18.56 2.75 23.11
N ASN A 171 -18.57 2.84 24.44
CA ASN A 171 -18.87 4.08 25.14
C ASN A 171 -17.89 5.21 24.80
N GLN A 172 -16.60 4.89 24.65
CA GLN A 172 -15.61 5.86 24.22
C GLN A 172 -15.92 6.40 22.81
N PHE A 173 -16.23 5.52 21.85
CA PHE A 173 -16.61 5.94 20.49
C PHE A 173 -17.94 6.70 20.46
N PHE A 174 -18.90 6.33 21.31
CA PHE A 174 -20.18 7.04 21.43
C PHE A 174 -19.97 8.49 21.91
N VAL A 175 -19.12 8.69 22.93
CA VAL A 175 -18.76 10.03 23.42
C VAL A 175 -18.05 10.84 22.34
N GLU A 176 -17.08 10.25 21.63
CA GLU A 176 -16.38 10.92 20.53
C GLU A 176 -17.35 11.31 19.40
N PHE A 177 -18.30 10.43 19.05
CA PHE A 177 -19.32 10.72 18.05
C PHE A 177 -20.22 11.90 18.47
N GLN A 178 -20.64 11.95 19.74
CA GLN A 178 -21.39 13.09 20.27
C GLN A 178 -20.57 14.38 20.26
N GLN A 179 -19.29 14.32 20.65
CA GLN A 179 -18.39 15.47 20.59
C GLN A 179 -18.33 16.04 19.17
N ARG A 180 -18.17 15.18 18.16
CA ARG A 180 -18.15 15.60 16.74
C ARG A 180 -19.47 16.21 16.30
N THR A 181 -20.59 15.62 16.72
CA THR A 181 -21.94 16.13 16.41
C THR A 181 -22.16 17.53 17.01
N ASN A 182 -21.51 17.80 18.14
CA ASN A 182 -21.50 19.09 18.82
C ASN A 182 -20.35 20.02 18.34
N ASN A 183 -19.75 19.75 17.18
CA ASN A 183 -18.63 20.50 16.60
C ASN A 183 -17.38 20.63 17.50
N LEU A 184 -17.22 19.73 18.47
CA LEU A 184 -16.00 19.64 19.28
C LEU A 184 -14.94 18.83 18.53
N THR A 185 -13.69 19.26 18.63
CA THR A 185 -12.54 18.58 18.04
C THR A 185 -12.25 17.26 18.75
N ILE A 186 -12.40 16.14 18.04
CA ILE A 186 -11.84 14.85 18.47
C ILE A 186 -10.32 14.86 18.23
N ARG A 187 -9.55 14.14 19.07
CA ARG A 187 -8.12 13.89 18.83
C ARG A 187 -7.92 13.19 17.47
N ASP A 188 -7.43 13.89 16.45
CA ASP A 188 -6.45 13.37 15.46
C ASP A 188 -5.97 14.42 14.39
N GLY A 189 -5.84 15.70 14.76
CA GLY A 189 -5.50 16.76 13.80
C GLY A 189 -4.19 16.53 13.03
N THR A 190 -3.17 15.97 13.70
CA THR A 190 -1.85 15.71 13.13
C THR A 190 -1.88 14.62 12.07
N SER A 191 -2.57 13.50 12.32
CA SER A 191 -2.73 12.40 11.36
C SER A 191 -3.46 12.85 10.11
N ARG A 192 -4.49 13.70 10.24
CA ARG A 192 -5.22 14.25 9.11
C ARG A 192 -4.36 15.18 8.25
N SER A 193 -3.67 16.15 8.88
CA SER A 193 -2.79 17.08 8.19
C SER A 193 -1.65 16.38 7.43
N LEU A 194 -1.03 15.35 8.04
CA LEU A 194 0.01 14.55 7.38
C LEU A 194 -0.51 13.83 6.13
N ARG A 195 -1.74 13.31 6.18
CA ARG A 195 -2.38 12.64 5.02
C ARG A 195 -2.76 13.60 3.92
N GLU A 196 -3.31 14.76 4.28
CA GLU A 196 -3.61 15.84 3.33
C GLU A 196 -2.32 16.29 2.63
N ASN A 197 -1.23 16.44 3.38
CA ASN A 197 0.08 16.77 2.82
C ASN A 197 0.62 15.69 1.88
N ALA A 198 0.57 14.40 2.28
CA ALA A 198 1.00 13.30 1.42
C ALA A 198 0.16 13.19 0.13
N THR A 199 -1.15 13.42 0.24
CA THR A 199 -2.09 13.46 -0.90
C THR A 199 -1.74 14.59 -1.85
N ARG A 200 -1.48 15.78 -1.31
CA ARG A 200 -1.05 16.96 -2.07
C ARG A 200 0.26 16.70 -2.82
N ILE A 201 1.28 16.18 -2.15
CA ILE A 201 2.60 15.92 -2.76
C ILE A 201 2.50 14.91 -3.92
N ILE A 202 1.71 13.84 -3.76
CA ILE A 202 1.51 12.86 -4.83
C ILE A 202 0.76 13.49 -6.01
N ARG A 203 -0.25 14.33 -5.74
CA ARG A 203 -0.96 15.09 -6.78
C ARG A 203 -0.01 16.04 -7.54
N GLU A 204 0.85 16.77 -6.83
CA GLU A 204 1.87 17.64 -7.43
C GLU A 204 2.86 16.82 -8.29
N SER A 205 3.25 15.62 -7.83
CA SER A 205 4.13 14.72 -8.58
C SER A 205 3.47 14.22 -9.88
N VAL A 206 2.18 13.89 -9.85
CA VAL A 206 1.41 13.52 -11.05
C VAL A 206 1.26 14.71 -12.00
N GLN A 207 1.00 15.91 -11.49
CA GLN A 207 0.93 17.11 -12.33
C GLN A 207 2.26 17.38 -13.04
N GLN A 208 3.38 17.16 -12.35
CA GLN A 208 4.69 17.30 -12.96
C GLN A 208 4.97 16.20 -13.99
N LEU A 209 4.57 14.95 -13.71
CA LEU A 209 4.61 13.86 -14.70
C LEU A 209 3.86 14.24 -15.98
N ASN A 210 2.67 14.82 -15.87
CA ASN A 210 1.88 15.25 -17.02
C ASN A 210 2.55 16.38 -17.83
N ARG A 211 3.38 17.21 -17.21
CA ARG A 211 4.10 18.30 -17.88
C ARG A 211 5.40 17.81 -18.53
N ASP A 212 6.21 17.08 -17.75
CA ASP A 212 7.57 16.72 -18.13
C ASP A 212 7.60 15.41 -18.93
N SER A 213 6.53 14.61 -18.88
CA SER A 213 6.44 13.26 -19.46
C SER A 213 7.54 12.30 -18.97
N ASP A 214 8.14 12.58 -17.81
CA ASP A 214 9.23 11.80 -17.22
C ASP A 214 8.69 10.85 -16.14
N LEU A 215 8.28 9.66 -16.59
CA LEU A 215 7.75 8.61 -15.73
C LEU A 215 8.79 8.03 -14.76
N LEU A 216 10.05 7.97 -15.18
CA LEU A 216 11.13 7.48 -14.32
C LEU A 216 11.36 8.44 -13.15
N MET A 217 11.35 9.75 -13.40
CA MET A 217 11.48 10.78 -12.37
C MET A 217 10.30 10.75 -11.40
N PHE A 218 9.07 10.58 -11.91
CA PHE A 218 7.89 10.38 -11.06
C PHE A 218 8.08 9.19 -10.10
N LEU A 219 8.48 8.03 -10.63
CA LEU A 219 8.67 6.82 -9.85
C LEU A 219 9.78 6.97 -8.80
N ARG A 220 10.89 7.65 -9.15
CA ARG A 220 11.98 7.91 -8.20
C ARG A 220 11.54 8.82 -7.05
N ARG A 221 10.87 9.93 -7.35
CA ARG A 221 10.41 10.90 -6.34
C ARG A 221 9.34 10.29 -5.42
N THR A 222 8.37 9.61 -6.02
CA THR A 222 7.30 8.95 -5.27
C THR A 222 7.84 7.78 -4.48
N GLY A 223 8.76 7.00 -5.05
CA GLY A 223 9.44 5.89 -4.37
C GLY A 223 10.26 6.35 -3.15
N HIS A 224 10.97 7.47 -3.24
CA HIS A 224 11.75 8.02 -2.11
C HIS A 224 10.88 8.40 -0.90
N ARG A 225 9.59 8.69 -1.11
CA ARG A 225 8.65 8.91 0.01
C ARG A 225 8.41 7.66 0.84
N ASN A 226 8.70 6.49 0.27
CA ASN A 226 8.56 5.22 0.97
C ASN A 226 9.79 4.91 1.85
N ASP A 227 10.83 5.75 1.85
CA ASP A 227 12.09 5.45 2.54
C ASP A 227 11.90 5.14 4.03
N GLY A 228 11.12 5.97 4.74
CA GLY A 228 10.86 5.76 6.16
C GLY A 228 10.15 4.44 6.44
N TYR A 229 9.14 4.11 5.62
CA TYR A 229 8.44 2.82 5.71
C TYR A 229 9.39 1.66 5.41
N VAL A 230 10.17 1.73 4.34
CA VAL A 230 11.11 0.67 3.95
C VAL A 230 12.15 0.47 5.05
N GLN A 231 12.75 1.56 5.55
CA GLN A 231 13.74 1.50 6.63
C GLN A 231 13.19 0.87 7.91
N GLU A 232 11.94 1.15 8.27
CA GLU A 232 11.28 0.52 9.41
C GLU A 232 11.10 -0.99 9.20
N GLN A 233 10.72 -1.41 8.00
CA GLN A 233 10.43 -2.82 7.73
C GLN A 233 11.67 -3.69 7.52
N ILE A 234 12.68 -3.18 6.80
CA ILE A 234 13.86 -3.98 6.44
C ILE A 234 15.12 -3.57 7.20
N GLY A 235 15.08 -2.51 8.00
CA GLY A 235 16.23 -1.92 8.67
C GLY A 235 17.02 -0.96 7.75
N PRO A 236 18.19 -0.46 8.21
CA PRO A 236 19.03 0.44 7.44
C PRO A 236 19.43 -0.16 6.09
N TYR A 237 19.38 0.67 5.06
CA TYR A 237 19.71 0.31 3.68
C TYR A 237 20.18 1.58 2.93
N PRO A 238 20.87 1.42 1.79
CA PRO A 238 21.42 2.53 1.01
C PRO A 238 20.38 3.45 0.35
#